data_AF-A0A8R1EFE2-F1
#
_entry.id   AF-A0A8R1EFE2-F1
#
_cell.length_a   1.000
_cell.length_b   1.000
_cell.length_c   1.000
_cell.angle_alpha   90.00
_cell.angle_beta   90.00
_cell.angle_gamma   90.00
#
_symmetry.space_group_name_H-M   'P 1'
#
loop_
_entity.id
_entity.type
_entity.pdbx_description
1 polymer ?
#
loop_
_entity_poly.entity_id
_entity_poly.type
_entity_poly.pdbx_seq_one_letter_code
_entity_poly.pdbx_strand_id
1 'polypeptide(L)'
;MKLFGTIVSFLMSTIYFTEAHPSKFSSNEFDKQRMLSTNNYSVEKVNRMNGISCDLCMRAVYGVNYDFIQLKKDVIEMIRLDCEALFHDQAENISQCIRFLTTKVEKYSGKVEKILDSRHVCVLLRVCAVEENANIMENIKMVKDKSDFQ
;
A
#
# COMPACT_ATOMS: atom_id res chain seq x y z
N MET A 1 -36.19 -23.91 -20.40
CA MET A 1 -34.73 -24.05 -20.26
C MET A 1 -34.09 -24.14 -21.64
N LYS A 2 -33.46 -23.05 -22.10
CA LYS A 2 -32.52 -22.94 -23.24
C LYS A 2 -32.48 -21.46 -23.63
N LEU A 3 -31.91 -20.59 -22.80
CA LEU A 3 -31.56 -19.22 -23.22
C LEU A 3 -30.58 -18.47 -22.29
N PHE A 4 -29.80 -19.20 -21.47
CA PHE A 4 -28.80 -18.58 -20.58
C PHE A 4 -27.37 -19.07 -20.83
N GLY A 5 -27.16 -19.91 -21.85
CA GLY A 5 -25.87 -20.55 -22.13
C GLY A 5 -24.95 -19.83 -23.12
N THR A 6 -25.39 -18.72 -23.74
CA THR A 6 -24.70 -18.16 -24.91
C THR A 6 -24.00 -16.82 -24.66
N ILE A 7 -24.09 -16.24 -23.46
CA ILE A 7 -23.49 -14.93 -23.15
C ILE A 7 -22.08 -15.08 -22.53
N VAL A 8 -21.72 -16.26 -22.03
CA VAL A 8 -20.44 -16.49 -21.33
C VAL A 8 -19.26 -16.73 -22.29
N SER A 9 -19.48 -16.85 -23.61
CA SER A 9 -18.42 -17.22 -24.56
C SER A 9 -17.85 -16.09 -25.42
N PHE A 10 -18.32 -14.84 -25.28
CA PHE A 10 -17.96 -13.75 -26.22
C PHE A 10 -17.03 -12.65 -25.66
N LEU A 11 -16.62 -12.73 -24.39
CA LEU A 11 -15.76 -11.71 -23.76
C LEU A 11 -14.29 -12.14 -23.57
N MET A 12 -13.89 -13.32 -24.05
CA MET A 12 -12.52 -13.85 -23.88
C MET A 12 -11.64 -13.74 -25.14
N SER A 13 -11.91 -12.84 -26.08
CA SER A 13 -11.25 -12.90 -27.41
C SER A 13 -10.74 -11.59 -28.01
N THR A 14 -10.56 -10.50 -27.25
CA THR A 14 -10.09 -9.22 -27.85
C THR A 14 -8.82 -8.60 -27.26
N ILE A 15 -7.96 -9.35 -26.57
CA ILE A 15 -6.63 -8.83 -26.19
C ILE A 15 -5.54 -9.86 -26.51
N TYR A 16 -5.43 -10.21 -27.79
CA TYR A 16 -4.23 -10.73 -28.41
C TYR A 16 -4.01 -9.95 -29.70
N PHE A 17 -2.79 -9.43 -29.88
CA PHE A 17 -2.15 -8.73 -31.02
C PHE A 17 -1.45 -7.48 -30.45
N THR A 18 -0.14 -7.22 -30.54
CA THR A 18 1.02 -7.91 -31.14
C THR A 18 2.29 -7.14 -30.71
N GLU A 19 3.41 -7.84 -30.70
CA GLU A 19 4.78 -7.35 -30.50
C GLU A 19 5.26 -6.33 -31.55
N ALA A 20 6.12 -5.38 -31.16
CA ALA A 20 7.23 -4.85 -31.98
C ALA A 20 8.27 -4.09 -31.12
N HIS A 21 9.44 -4.70 -30.87
CA HIS A 21 10.74 -4.01 -30.67
C HIS A 21 11.41 -3.84 -32.08
N PRO A 22 12.59 -3.17 -32.30
CA PRO A 22 13.53 -2.49 -31.39
C PRO A 22 13.99 -1.08 -31.88
N SER A 23 14.62 -0.27 -31.01
CA SER A 23 15.41 0.89 -31.45
C SER A 23 16.85 0.85 -30.92
N LYS A 24 17.70 0.33 -31.80
CA LYS A 24 19.13 0.60 -32.08
C LYS A 24 20.02 1.22 -30.99
N PHE A 25 21.04 0.41 -30.68
CA PHE A 25 22.40 0.71 -30.23
C PHE A 25 23.02 1.94 -30.92
N SER A 26 23.63 2.83 -30.12
CA SER A 26 24.63 3.81 -30.56
C SER A 26 25.61 4.05 -29.40
N SER A 27 26.66 3.23 -29.34
CA SER A 27 27.85 3.49 -28.55
C SER A 27 28.76 4.45 -29.32
N ASN A 28 29.04 5.62 -28.74
CA ASN A 28 30.24 6.45 -28.96
C ASN A 28 30.40 7.18 -27.60
N GLU A 29 31.14 6.65 -26.63
CA GLU A 29 32.58 6.85 -26.50
C GLU A 29 32.97 8.33 -26.71
N PHE A 30 32.82 9.13 -25.66
CA PHE A 30 33.58 10.36 -25.44
C PHE A 30 33.79 10.55 -23.93
N ASP A 31 34.84 9.91 -23.46
CA ASP A 31 35.81 10.37 -22.47
C ASP A 31 35.33 11.16 -21.23
N LYS A 32 35.38 10.46 -20.10
CA LYS A 32 36.45 10.65 -19.10
C LYS A 32 36.95 12.09 -18.95
N GLN A 33 36.43 12.81 -17.96
CA GLN A 33 37.22 13.55 -16.95
C GLN A 33 36.32 14.39 -16.01
N ARG A 34 35.94 13.81 -14.87
CA ARG A 34 36.23 14.37 -13.54
C ARG A 34 35.77 13.37 -12.49
N MET A 35 36.72 12.52 -12.10
CA MET A 35 36.71 11.95 -10.76
C MET A 35 36.95 13.10 -9.79
N LEU A 36 36.08 13.25 -8.79
CA LEU A 36 36.48 13.47 -7.41
C LEU A 36 35.24 13.36 -6.50
N SER A 37 35.44 12.66 -5.38
CA SER A 37 34.54 12.48 -4.25
C SER A 37 33.59 11.27 -4.30
N THR A 38 34.16 10.10 -4.04
CA THR A 38 33.73 9.18 -2.96
C THR A 38 32.28 9.30 -2.47
N ASN A 39 31.43 8.40 -2.94
CA ASN A 39 30.68 7.53 -2.04
C ASN A 39 30.25 6.28 -2.80
N ASN A 40 30.89 5.16 -2.47
CA ASN A 40 30.46 3.84 -2.88
C ASN A 40 29.06 3.57 -2.30
N TYR A 41 28.03 3.80 -3.10
CA TYR A 41 26.76 3.12 -2.91
C TYR A 41 26.25 2.70 -4.29
N SER A 42 26.78 1.58 -4.77
CA SER A 42 26.23 0.83 -5.89
C SER A 42 24.82 0.37 -5.52
N VAL A 43 23.83 1.23 -5.78
CA VAL A 43 22.41 0.85 -5.87
C VAL A 43 22.23 0.07 -7.16
N GLU A 44 22.64 -1.18 -7.14
CA GLU A 44 22.44 -2.09 -8.25
C GLU A 44 20.97 -2.52 -8.28
N LYS A 45 20.27 -2.04 -9.33
CA LYS A 45 18.92 -2.38 -9.78
C LYS A 45 17.81 -2.34 -8.71
N VAL A 46 17.34 -1.13 -8.42
CA VAL A 46 15.98 -0.91 -7.91
C VAL A 46 15.13 -0.41 -9.08
N ASN A 47 13.98 -1.06 -9.31
CA ASN A 47 12.94 -0.56 -10.21
C ASN A 47 12.68 0.90 -9.84
N ARG A 48 13.18 1.81 -10.68
CA ARG A 48 12.94 3.23 -10.56
C ARG A 48 11.44 3.47 -10.75
N MET A 49 10.66 3.47 -9.67
CA MET A 49 9.50 4.36 -9.58
C MET A 49 10.05 5.80 -9.51
N ASN A 50 10.73 6.22 -10.56
CA ASN A 50 11.31 7.54 -10.70
C ASN A 50 10.16 8.51 -10.89
N GLY A 51 9.70 9.13 -9.79
CA GLY A 51 8.74 10.22 -9.82
C GLY A 51 7.70 10.24 -8.70
N ILE A 52 7.57 9.17 -7.92
CA ILE A 52 6.62 9.15 -6.79
C ILE A 52 7.33 9.64 -5.53
N SER A 53 6.87 10.76 -4.97
CA SER A 53 7.38 11.25 -3.68
C SER A 53 6.82 10.43 -2.52
N CYS A 54 7.56 10.40 -1.40
CA CYS A 54 7.08 9.81 -0.15
C CYS A 54 5.69 10.37 0.23
N ASP A 55 5.49 11.69 0.14
CA ASP A 55 4.21 12.34 0.43
C ASP A 55 3.06 11.88 -0.49
N LEU A 56 3.35 11.58 -1.76
CA LEU A 56 2.35 11.08 -2.69
C LEU A 56 1.98 9.63 -2.34
N CYS A 57 2.97 8.79 -2.00
CA CYS A 57 2.72 7.42 -1.54
C CYS A 57 1.88 7.42 -0.25
N MET A 58 2.29 8.20 0.75
CA MET A 58 1.59 8.28 2.03
C MET A 58 0.13 8.67 1.81
N ARG A 59 -0.14 9.72 1.03
CA ARG A 59 -1.52 10.17 0.74
C ARG A 59 -2.33 9.10 0.01
N ALA A 60 -1.75 8.41 -0.96
CA ALA A 60 -2.44 7.34 -1.68
C ALA A 60 -2.81 6.18 -0.74
N VAL A 61 -1.87 5.73 0.10
CA VAL A 61 -2.15 4.64 1.05
C VAL A 61 -3.12 5.07 2.14
N TYR A 62 -3.06 6.32 2.60
CA TYR A 62 -4.06 6.88 3.52
C TYR A 62 -5.46 6.86 2.93
N GLY A 63 -5.62 7.20 1.65
CA GLY A 63 -6.91 7.10 0.94
C GLY A 63 -7.44 5.66 0.94
N VAL A 64 -6.60 4.69 0.58
CA VAL A 64 -6.97 3.26 0.61
C VAL A 64 -7.35 2.80 2.02
N ASN A 65 -6.61 3.22 3.04
CA ASN A 65 -6.92 2.87 4.43
C ASN A 65 -8.24 3.51 4.89
N TYR A 66 -8.52 4.74 4.47
CA TYR A 66 -9.81 5.40 4.74
C TYR A 66 -10.98 4.65 4.09
N ASP A 67 -10.86 4.30 2.80
CA ASP A 67 -11.88 3.53 2.08
C ASP A 67 -12.11 2.17 2.73
N PHE A 68 -11.04 1.50 3.18
CA PHE A 68 -11.14 0.25 3.92
C PHE A 68 -11.90 0.40 5.25
N ILE A 69 -11.62 1.46 6.01
CA ILE A 69 -12.32 1.77 7.26
C ILE A 69 -13.81 2.05 6.99
N GLN A 70 -14.12 2.75 5.90
CA GLN A 70 -15.51 3.01 5.53
C GLN A 70 -16.23 1.72 5.13
N LEU A 71 -15.63 0.90 4.26
CA LEU A 71 -16.16 -0.40 3.87
C LEU A 71 -16.44 -1.29 5.09
N LYS A 72 -15.55 -1.29 6.09
CA LYS A 72 -15.76 -2.03 7.35
C LYS A 72 -17.06 -1.61 8.04
N LYS A 73 -17.35 -0.31 8.11
CA LYS A 73 -18.58 0.21 8.73
C LYS A 73 -19.81 -0.24 7.93
N ASP A 74 -19.76 -0.13 6.62
CA ASP A 74 -20.85 -0.50 5.73
C ASP A 74 -21.14 -2.01 5.84
N VAL A 75 -20.11 -2.85 5.92
CA VAL A 75 -20.25 -4.30 6.14
C VAL A 75 -20.88 -4.62 7.50
N ILE A 76 -20.47 -3.93 8.57
CA ILE A 76 -21.07 -4.11 9.90
C ILE A 76 -22.56 -3.75 9.87
N GLU A 77 -22.94 -2.70 9.16
CA GLU A 77 -24.35 -2.30 9.04
C GLU A 77 -25.16 -3.31 8.23
N MET A 78 -24.62 -3.78 7.09
CA MET A 78 -25.26 -4.84 6.31
C MET A 78 -25.49 -6.10 7.15
N ILE A 79 -24.53 -6.48 7.99
CA ILE A 79 -24.69 -7.60 8.93
C ILE A 79 -25.88 -7.41 9.87
N ARG A 80 -26.11 -6.19 10.38
CA ARG A 80 -27.28 -5.93 11.25
C ARG A 80 -28.57 -6.19 10.50
N LEU A 81 -28.72 -5.59 9.33
CA LEU A 81 -29.91 -5.72 8.49
C LEU A 81 -30.16 -7.19 8.08
N ASP A 82 -29.11 -7.91 7.70
CA ASP A 82 -29.22 -9.32 7.30
C ASP A 82 -29.59 -10.22 8.48
N CYS A 83 -29.02 -9.99 9.67
CA CYS A 83 -29.38 -10.76 10.87
C CYS A 83 -30.83 -10.48 11.31
N GLU A 84 -31.28 -9.22 11.24
CA GLU A 84 -32.68 -8.84 11.53
C GLU A 84 -33.63 -9.49 10.52
N ALA A 85 -33.28 -9.48 9.23
CA ALA A 85 -34.07 -10.12 8.18
C ALA A 85 -34.12 -11.64 8.30
N LEU A 86 -33.03 -12.28 8.76
CA LEU A 86 -32.94 -13.74 8.88
C LEU A 86 -33.69 -14.31 10.08
N PHE A 87 -33.66 -13.61 11.22
CA PHE A 87 -34.19 -14.11 12.49
C PHE A 87 -35.51 -13.46 12.92
N HIS A 88 -35.97 -12.42 12.21
CA HIS A 88 -37.23 -11.71 12.49
C HIS A 88 -37.33 -11.33 13.98
N ASP A 89 -38.44 -11.63 14.67
CA ASP A 89 -38.66 -11.22 16.07
C ASP A 89 -37.86 -12.03 17.12
N GLN A 90 -36.93 -12.88 16.70
CA GLN A 90 -36.09 -13.68 17.60
C GLN A 90 -34.90 -12.87 18.10
N ALA A 91 -35.16 -11.91 19.00
CA ALA A 91 -34.18 -10.94 19.50
C ALA A 91 -32.85 -11.57 19.99
N GLU A 92 -32.93 -12.72 20.67
CA GLU A 92 -31.73 -13.43 21.14
C GLU A 92 -30.86 -13.90 19.96
N ASN A 93 -31.48 -14.54 18.95
CA ASN A 93 -30.78 -15.05 17.78
C ASN A 93 -30.22 -13.92 16.91
N ILE A 94 -30.95 -12.80 16.77
CA ILE A 94 -30.44 -11.59 16.10
C ILE A 94 -29.18 -11.09 16.81
N SER A 95 -29.22 -10.94 18.14
CA SER A 95 -28.09 -10.41 18.91
C SER A 95 -26.85 -11.32 18.80
N GLN A 96 -27.06 -12.64 18.84
CA GLN A 96 -25.98 -13.63 18.69
C GLN A 96 -25.39 -13.60 17.27
N CYS A 97 -26.24 -13.51 16.24
CA CYS A 97 -25.84 -13.38 14.85
C CYS A 97 -24.96 -12.14 14.62
N ILE A 98 -25.46 -10.97 15.03
CA ILE A 98 -24.75 -9.70 14.88
C ILE A 98 -23.41 -9.80 15.59
N ARG A 99 -23.39 -10.20 16.87
CA ARG A 99 -22.15 -10.29 17.65
C ARG A 99 -21.15 -11.25 17.02
N PHE A 100 -21.58 -12.42 16.58
CA PHE A 100 -20.70 -13.40 15.97
C PHE A 100 -20.05 -12.85 14.68
N LEU A 101 -20.87 -12.32 13.78
CA LEU A 101 -20.39 -11.84 12.48
C LEU A 101 -19.55 -10.57 12.61
N THR A 102 -19.95 -9.59 13.42
CA THR A 102 -19.16 -8.37 13.63
C THR A 102 -17.81 -8.67 14.27
N THR A 103 -17.76 -9.60 15.24
CA THR A 103 -16.49 -10.05 15.84
C THR A 103 -15.54 -10.66 14.79
N LYS A 104 -16.08 -11.41 13.82
CA LYS A 104 -15.26 -11.96 12.72
C LYS A 104 -14.74 -10.83 11.83
N VAL A 105 -15.60 -9.90 11.43
CA VAL A 105 -15.22 -8.74 10.62
C VAL A 105 -14.11 -7.94 11.30
N GLU A 106 -14.28 -7.57 12.57
CA GLU A 106 -13.27 -6.83 13.35
C GLU A 106 -11.93 -7.58 13.44
N LYS A 107 -11.97 -8.90 13.66
CA LYS A 107 -10.76 -9.72 13.73
C LYS A 107 -9.97 -9.71 12.41
N TYR A 108 -10.65 -9.78 11.27
CA TYR A 108 -9.98 -9.76 9.97
C TYR A 108 -9.58 -8.34 9.56
N SER A 109 -10.44 -7.35 9.78
CA SER A 109 -10.17 -5.96 9.43
C SER A 109 -9.00 -5.41 10.22
N GLY A 110 -8.87 -5.75 11.50
CA GLY A 110 -7.72 -5.32 12.32
C GLY A 110 -6.38 -5.89 11.84
N LYS A 111 -6.36 -6.97 11.05
CA LYS A 111 -5.14 -7.45 10.38
C LYS A 111 -4.83 -6.61 9.15
N VAL A 112 -5.85 -6.26 8.36
CA VAL A 112 -5.69 -5.46 7.15
C VAL A 112 -5.28 -4.03 7.49
N GLU A 113 -5.89 -3.41 8.50
CA GLU A 113 -5.53 -2.06 8.98
C GLU A 113 -4.05 -1.97 9.36
N LYS A 114 -3.49 -3.00 9.99
CA LYS A 114 -2.06 -3.05 10.33
C LYS A 114 -1.16 -3.14 9.10
N ILE A 115 -1.63 -3.82 8.04
CA ILE A 115 -0.88 -3.95 6.78
C ILE A 115 -0.95 -2.64 6.00
N LEU A 116 -2.08 -1.92 6.08
CA LEU A 116 -2.31 -0.64 5.40
C LEU A 116 -1.77 0.58 6.15
N ASP A 117 -0.91 0.38 7.15
CA ASP A 117 -0.17 1.50 7.76
C ASP A 117 0.63 2.22 6.68
N SER A 118 0.29 3.48 6.44
CA SER A 118 0.75 4.20 5.25
C SER A 118 2.26 4.33 5.21
N ARG A 119 2.90 4.54 6.37
CA ARG A 119 4.36 4.62 6.46
C ARG A 119 5.00 3.27 6.24
N HIS A 120 4.51 2.24 6.91
CA HIS A 120 5.01 0.88 6.74
C HIS A 120 5.00 0.46 5.27
N VAL A 121 3.88 0.69 4.56
CA VAL A 121 3.75 0.38 3.14
C VAL A 121 4.73 1.20 2.30
N CYS A 122 4.81 2.51 2.50
CA CYS A 122 5.66 3.37 1.68
C CYS A 122 7.16 3.16 1.91
N VAL A 123 7.56 2.72 3.11
CA VAL A 123 8.92 2.26 3.41
C VAL A 123 9.19 0.91 2.74
N LEU A 124 8.26 -0.04 2.81
CA LEU A 124 8.38 -1.36 2.16
C LEU A 124 8.54 -1.23 0.65
N LEU A 125 7.81 -0.29 0.03
CA LEU A 125 7.91 0.04 -1.39
C LEU A 125 9.18 0.84 -1.75
N ARG A 126 10.04 1.16 -0.77
CA ARG A 126 11.27 1.95 -0.91
C ARG A 126 11.02 3.36 -1.47
N VAL A 127 9.82 3.92 -1.24
CA VAL A 127 9.45 5.29 -1.63
C VAL A 127 9.76 6.28 -0.50
N CYS A 128 9.57 5.85 0.75
CA CYS A 128 9.95 6.60 1.95
C CYS A 128 11.22 6.01 2.58
N ALA A 129 12.05 6.87 3.18
CA ALA A 129 13.15 6.42 4.02
C ALA A 129 12.64 5.78 5.32
N VAL A 130 13.37 4.79 5.84
CA VAL A 130 13.16 4.33 7.22
C VAL A 130 13.56 5.49 8.13
N GLU A 131 12.63 5.94 8.98
CA GLU A 131 13.00 6.88 10.04
C GLU A 131 13.81 6.12 11.09
N GLU A 132 15.14 6.19 11.00
CA GLU A 132 15.98 5.99 12.16
C GLU A 132 15.71 7.16 13.11
N ASN A 133 14.87 6.91 14.12
CA ASN A 133 14.47 7.86 15.18
C ASN A 133 15.38 9.10 15.26
N ALA A 134 14.90 10.23 14.73
CA ALA A 134 15.54 11.54 14.80
C ALA A 134 15.59 12.14 16.23
N ASN A 135 15.55 11.29 17.27
CA ASN A 135 15.70 11.66 18.67
C ASN A 135 17.14 11.49 19.21
N ILE A 136 18.10 11.14 18.35
CA ILE A 136 19.53 11.08 18.72
C ILE A 136 20.32 12.27 18.13
N MET A 137 19.85 12.88 17.03
CA MET A 137 20.53 13.99 16.34
C MET A 137 20.27 15.38 16.94
N GLU A 138 19.39 15.52 17.94
CA GLU A 138 19.27 16.76 18.72
C GLU A 138 20.21 16.73 19.95
N ASN A 139 20.44 15.54 20.53
CA ASN A 139 21.37 15.36 21.65
C ASN A 139 22.85 15.42 21.22
N ILE A 140 23.18 15.07 19.97
CA ILE A 140 24.57 15.16 19.48
C ILE A 140 24.97 16.60 19.12
N LYS A 141 24.03 17.46 18.70
CA LYS A 141 24.33 18.89 18.46
C LYS A 141 24.61 19.65 19.77
N MET A 142 23.91 19.31 20.86
CA MET A 142 24.15 19.94 22.17
C MET A 142 25.45 19.51 22.85
N VAL A 143 26.00 18.34 22.53
CA VAL A 143 27.29 17.86 23.08
C VAL A 143 28.47 18.45 22.30
N LYS A 144 28.34 18.67 20.99
CA LYS A 144 29.43 19.18 20.16
C LYS A 144 29.70 20.68 20.38
N ASP A 145 28.70 21.46 20.76
CA ASP A 145 28.88 22.89 21.13
C ASP A 145 29.47 23.07 22.55
N LYS A 146 29.52 22.01 23.37
CA LYS A 146 30.05 22.08 24.75
C LYS A 146 31.48 21.58 24.88
N SER A 147 32.05 20.92 23.87
CA SER A 147 33.45 20.44 23.91
C SER A 147 34.47 21.41 23.32
N ASP A 148 34.03 22.54 22.73
CA ASP A 148 34.91 23.56 22.17
C ASP A 148 34.98 24.84 23.03
N PHE A 149 34.40 24.83 24.24
CA PHE A 149 34.50 25.96 25.18
C PHE A 149 34.44 25.54 26.66
N GLN A 150 35.34 24.64 27.10
CA GLN A 150 35.99 24.64 28.42
C GLN A 150 36.90 23.41 28.62
#